data_AF-A0A640N0K6-F1
#
_entry.id   AF-A0A640N0K6-F1
#
_cell.length_a   1.000
_cell.length_b   1.000
_cell.length_c   1.000
_cell.angle_alpha   90.00
_cell.angle_beta   90.00
_cell.angle_gamma   90.00
#
_symmetry.space_group_name_H-M   'P 1'
#
loop_
_entity.id
_entity.type
_entity.pdbx_description
1 polymer ?
#
loop_
_entity_poly.entity_id
_entity_poly.type
_entity_poly.pdbx_seq_one_letter_code
_entity_poly.pdbx_strand_id
1 'polypeptide(L)'
;MNYKQSSPEVLRQLIRDGELVGHTSGMAEGYIQANVVILPSKYAYDFLKFCFRNPKTCPLLDVSEVGAHSFPYYGPYADIRTDVPKYRIYEHGQLIKEVDDITDLYTEDMVSFLIGCSFTFEHALLEAGLPVRHIEEGHNVPMYRTNIPAESSGYFKGNITVSMRPMTMTQAIKATEITSHFKNVHGTPIHIGTPEELGITDIDKPDYGEAVTIKPNEMPVFWGCGVTPQSVALDAKPELMITHSPGHMFITDIKDSELND
;
A
#
# COMPACT_ATOMS: atom_id res chain seq x y z
N MET A 1 -22.27 -1.53 -14.39
CA MET A 1 -21.64 -0.19 -14.44
C MET A 1 -20.18 -0.38 -14.81
N ASN A 2 -19.55 0.50 -15.60
CA ASN A 2 -18.13 0.37 -15.92
C ASN A 2 -17.28 1.05 -14.82
N TYR A 3 -17.00 0.34 -13.72
CA TYR A 3 -16.23 0.89 -12.59
C TYR A 3 -14.83 1.38 -12.96
N LYS A 4 -14.27 0.83 -14.04
CA LYS A 4 -12.95 1.21 -14.55
C LYS A 4 -12.90 2.69 -14.98
N GLN A 5 -13.98 3.23 -15.53
CA GLN A 5 -14.05 4.61 -16.03
C GLN A 5 -14.92 5.52 -15.15
N SER A 6 -15.38 5.03 -14.00
CA SER A 6 -16.14 5.83 -13.03
C SER A 6 -15.23 6.82 -12.31
N SER A 7 -15.77 7.99 -11.96
CA SER A 7 -15.05 8.94 -11.11
C SER A 7 -14.86 8.39 -9.69
N PRO A 8 -13.79 8.76 -8.98
CA PRO A 8 -13.57 8.38 -7.59
C PRO A 8 -14.76 8.68 -6.68
N GLU A 9 -15.37 9.86 -6.81
CA GLU A 9 -16.56 10.27 -6.04
C GLU A 9 -17.73 9.29 -6.19
N VAL A 10 -18.05 8.87 -7.43
CA VAL A 10 -19.14 7.91 -7.69
C VAL A 10 -18.83 6.57 -7.05
N LEU A 11 -17.59 6.10 -7.15
CA LEU A 11 -17.20 4.82 -6.55
C LEU A 11 -17.27 4.86 -5.02
N ARG A 12 -16.75 5.92 -4.39
CA ARG A 12 -16.86 6.11 -2.94
C ARG A 12 -18.31 6.16 -2.47
N GLN A 13 -19.20 6.80 -3.23
CA GLN A 13 -20.63 6.80 -2.92
C GLN A 13 -21.24 5.38 -3.01
N LEU A 14 -20.92 4.60 -4.04
CA LEU A 14 -21.38 3.20 -4.14
C LEU A 14 -20.85 2.32 -3.00
N ILE A 15 -19.62 2.58 -2.56
CA ILE A 15 -19.02 1.89 -1.41
C ILE A 15 -19.81 2.23 -0.14
N ARG A 16 -20.03 3.53 0.10
CA ARG A 16 -20.78 4.04 1.24
C ARG A 16 -22.21 3.50 1.31
N ASP A 17 -22.84 3.31 0.17
CA ASP A 17 -24.20 2.76 0.06
C ASP A 17 -24.24 1.22 0.18
N GLY A 18 -23.08 0.56 0.31
CA GLY A 18 -22.97 -0.90 0.38
C GLY A 18 -23.21 -1.62 -0.96
N GLU A 19 -23.23 -0.87 -2.07
CA GLU A 19 -23.42 -1.42 -3.42
C GLU A 19 -22.11 -1.94 -4.03
N LEU A 20 -20.96 -1.44 -3.54
CA LEU A 20 -19.63 -1.83 -4.00
C LEU A 20 -18.78 -2.39 -2.84
N VAL A 21 -18.79 -3.71 -2.68
CA VAL A 21 -18.14 -4.44 -1.57
C VAL A 21 -16.92 -5.27 -1.98
N GLY A 22 -16.45 -5.10 -3.22
CA GLY A 22 -15.37 -5.89 -3.82
C GLY A 22 -13.99 -5.22 -3.77
N HIS A 23 -13.01 -5.88 -4.39
CA HIS A 23 -11.67 -5.30 -4.58
C HIS A 23 -11.73 -4.04 -5.44
N THR A 24 -10.94 -3.02 -5.09
CA THR A 24 -10.88 -1.75 -5.84
C THR A 24 -9.93 -1.79 -7.03
N SER A 25 -9.13 -2.85 -7.18
CA SER A 25 -8.18 -3.00 -8.28
C SER A 25 -8.86 -2.86 -9.65
N GLY A 26 -8.29 -2.01 -10.51
CA GLY A 26 -8.82 -1.75 -11.85
C GLY A 26 -10.04 -0.83 -11.91
N MET A 27 -10.48 -0.25 -10.78
CA MET A 27 -11.49 0.82 -10.74
C MET A 27 -10.83 2.21 -10.79
N ALA A 28 -11.57 3.21 -11.29
CA ALA A 28 -11.07 4.58 -11.49
C ALA A 28 -9.67 4.62 -12.13
N GLU A 29 -9.54 4.09 -13.34
CA GLU A 29 -8.28 4.08 -14.09
C GLU A 29 -7.67 5.49 -14.18
N GLY A 30 -6.38 5.59 -13.83
CA GLY A 30 -5.63 6.84 -13.81
C GLY A 30 -5.74 7.65 -12.52
N TYR A 31 -6.50 7.18 -11.52
CA TYR A 31 -6.54 7.76 -10.18
C TYR A 31 -5.77 6.93 -9.17
N ILE A 32 -5.11 7.61 -8.25
CA ILE A 32 -4.33 6.97 -7.20
C ILE A 32 -5.30 6.29 -6.24
N GLN A 33 -4.97 5.05 -5.93
CA GLN A 33 -5.57 4.34 -4.82
C GLN A 33 -4.53 4.23 -3.69
N ALA A 34 -4.98 4.47 -2.46
CA ALA A 34 -4.12 4.52 -1.28
C ALA A 34 -4.46 3.42 -0.27
N ASN A 35 -3.41 2.85 0.32
CA ASN A 35 -3.52 2.08 1.55
C ASN A 35 -3.92 3.01 2.70
N VAL A 36 -4.75 2.52 3.61
CA VAL A 36 -5.22 3.27 4.78
C VAL A 36 -4.65 2.66 6.06
N VAL A 37 -4.11 3.53 6.93
CA VAL A 37 -3.78 3.24 8.33
C VAL A 37 -4.37 4.34 9.20
N ILE A 38 -5.08 3.98 10.27
CA ILE A 38 -5.72 4.90 11.20
C ILE A 38 -5.28 4.51 12.62
N LEU A 39 -4.82 5.50 13.37
CA LEU A 39 -4.23 5.32 14.69
C LEU A 39 -4.71 6.44 15.64
N PRO A 40 -4.77 6.18 16.96
CA PRO A 40 -4.89 7.22 17.97
C PRO A 40 -3.77 8.27 17.86
N SER A 41 -4.08 9.53 18.13
CA SER A 41 -3.20 10.69 17.89
C SER A 41 -1.86 10.56 18.63
N LYS A 42 -1.83 9.88 19.77
CA LYS A 42 -0.61 9.62 20.55
C LYS A 42 0.46 8.82 19.79
N TYR A 43 0.07 8.07 18.76
CA TYR A 43 0.99 7.35 17.86
C TYR A 43 1.32 8.12 16.58
N ALA A 44 0.50 9.11 16.23
CA ALA A 44 0.53 9.74 14.92
C ALA A 44 1.87 10.42 14.60
N TYR A 45 2.44 11.14 15.55
CA TYR A 45 3.73 11.81 15.35
C TYR A 45 4.87 10.82 15.09
N ASP A 46 4.94 9.75 15.88
CA ASP A 46 5.97 8.73 15.73
C ASP A 46 5.82 7.97 14.40
N PHE A 47 4.58 7.72 13.97
CA PHE A 47 4.27 7.07 12.69
C PHE A 47 4.60 7.97 11.50
N LEU A 48 4.24 9.26 11.55
CA LEU A 48 4.61 10.24 10.54
C LEU A 48 6.14 10.30 10.37
N LYS A 49 6.87 10.38 11.48
CA LYS A 49 8.33 10.39 11.49
C LYS A 49 8.92 9.07 11.01
N PHE A 50 8.28 7.94 11.32
CA PHE A 50 8.65 6.63 10.77
C PHE A 50 8.53 6.63 9.25
N CYS A 51 7.40 7.08 8.70
CA CYS A 51 7.19 7.16 7.26
C CYS A 51 8.20 8.09 6.59
N PHE A 52 8.45 9.27 7.18
CA PHE A 52 9.44 10.22 6.69
C PHE A 52 10.87 9.65 6.64
N ARG A 53 11.24 8.81 7.61
CA ARG A 53 12.55 8.13 7.65
C ARG A 53 12.65 6.96 6.69
N ASN A 54 11.52 6.41 6.24
CA ASN A 54 11.45 5.20 5.42
C ASN A 54 10.65 5.41 4.12
N PRO A 55 10.94 6.44 3.30
CA PRO A 55 10.06 6.86 2.21
C PRO A 55 9.90 5.80 1.11
N LYS A 56 10.90 4.92 0.90
CA LYS A 56 10.82 3.84 -0.09
C LYS A 56 9.84 2.73 0.29
N THR A 57 9.61 2.52 1.59
CA THR A 57 8.77 1.43 2.11
C THR A 57 7.49 1.96 2.76
N CYS A 58 7.43 3.26 3.02
CA CYS A 58 6.29 3.97 3.59
C CYS A 58 6.03 5.27 2.79
N PRO A 59 5.63 5.18 1.50
CA PRO A 59 5.35 6.36 0.68
C PRO A 59 4.11 7.07 1.21
N LEU A 60 4.30 8.06 2.08
CA LEU A 60 3.19 8.79 2.68
C LEU A 60 2.62 9.79 1.67
N LEU A 61 1.33 9.65 1.37
CA LEU A 61 0.60 10.54 0.45
C LEU A 61 -0.03 11.72 1.18
N ASP A 62 -0.76 11.44 2.26
CA ASP A 62 -1.43 12.46 3.07
C ASP A 62 -1.67 11.99 4.51
N VAL A 63 -1.93 12.95 5.40
CA VAL A 63 -2.29 12.74 6.80
C VAL A 63 -3.47 13.63 7.14
N SER A 64 -4.51 13.06 7.76
CA SER A 64 -5.64 13.85 8.23
C SER A 64 -5.24 14.69 9.45
N GLU A 65 -5.94 15.80 9.67
CA GLU A 65 -5.98 16.39 11.00
C GLU A 65 -6.59 15.41 12.02
N VAL A 66 -6.30 15.61 13.30
CA VAL A 66 -6.84 14.79 14.39
C VAL A 66 -8.37 14.90 14.39
N GLY A 67 -9.06 13.76 14.32
CA GLY A 67 -10.52 13.65 14.27
C GLY A 67 -11.13 14.00 12.91
N ALA A 68 -10.36 14.43 11.91
CA ALA A 68 -10.88 14.70 10.58
C ALA A 68 -11.20 13.39 9.84
N HIS A 69 -12.24 13.41 9.01
CA HIS A 69 -12.69 12.25 8.23
C HIS A 69 -12.34 12.35 6.74
N SER A 70 -11.84 13.50 6.30
CA SER A 70 -11.52 13.78 4.89
C SER A 70 -10.09 14.29 4.75
N PHE A 71 -9.62 14.31 3.50
CA PHE A 71 -8.29 14.78 3.15
C PHE A 71 -8.45 16.01 2.24
N PRO A 72 -7.96 17.21 2.63
CA PRO A 72 -8.23 18.45 1.90
C PRO A 72 -7.87 18.40 0.40
N TYR A 73 -6.84 17.62 0.05
CA TYR A 73 -6.39 17.46 -1.33
C TYR A 73 -6.78 16.11 -1.92
N TYR A 74 -6.60 15.01 -1.19
CA TYR A 74 -6.80 13.66 -1.73
C TYR A 74 -8.25 13.18 -1.78
N GLY A 75 -9.16 13.87 -1.10
CA GLY A 75 -10.58 13.53 -1.06
C GLY A 75 -11.34 14.52 -0.19
N PRO A 76 -11.54 15.77 -0.62
CA PRO A 76 -12.14 16.82 0.22
C PRO A 76 -13.57 16.51 0.65
N TYR A 77 -14.30 15.73 -0.17
CA TYR A 77 -15.68 15.29 0.09
C TYR A 77 -15.78 13.82 0.46
N ALA A 78 -14.65 13.15 0.68
CA ALA A 78 -14.63 11.77 1.12
C ALA A 78 -14.89 11.67 2.63
N ASP A 79 -15.35 10.49 3.05
CA ASP A 79 -15.44 10.11 4.45
C ASP A 79 -14.69 8.78 4.66
N ILE A 80 -13.51 8.86 5.25
CA ILE A 80 -12.61 7.72 5.50
C ILE A 80 -13.22 6.65 6.42
N ARG A 81 -14.40 6.89 6.98
CA ARG A 81 -15.10 5.92 7.84
C ARG A 81 -15.96 4.95 7.04
N THR A 82 -16.35 5.32 5.82
CA THR A 82 -17.31 4.59 5.00
C THR A 82 -16.89 4.45 3.54
N ASP A 83 -15.89 5.20 3.07
CA ASP A 83 -15.52 5.24 1.65
C ASP A 83 -14.40 4.24 1.26
N VAL A 84 -14.07 3.31 2.16
CA VAL A 84 -13.21 2.15 1.86
C VAL A 84 -14.09 0.91 1.93
N PRO A 85 -14.04 -0.01 0.94
CA PRO A 85 -15.01 -1.10 0.87
C PRO A 85 -14.94 -2.08 2.05
N LYS A 86 -13.78 -2.19 2.69
CA LYS A 86 -13.59 -3.09 3.82
C LYS A 86 -12.41 -2.67 4.68
N TYR A 87 -12.59 -2.69 5.99
CA TYR A 87 -11.58 -2.40 7.00
C TYR A 87 -11.22 -3.63 7.82
N ARG A 88 -10.01 -3.62 8.37
CA ARG A 88 -9.52 -4.53 9.41
C ARG A 88 -9.33 -3.77 10.70
N ILE A 89 -9.90 -4.31 11.77
CA ILE A 89 -9.80 -3.75 13.12
C ILE A 89 -8.81 -4.57 13.93
N TYR A 90 -7.78 -3.91 14.44
CA TYR A 90 -6.77 -4.52 15.28
C TYR A 90 -6.77 -3.91 16.67
N GLU A 91 -6.68 -4.77 17.69
CA GLU A 91 -6.48 -4.37 19.07
C GLU A 91 -5.21 -5.05 19.58
N HIS A 92 -4.28 -4.26 20.13
CA HIS A 92 -2.99 -4.75 20.63
C HIS A 92 -2.21 -5.60 19.62
N GLY A 93 -2.30 -5.23 18.33
CA GLY A 93 -1.64 -5.92 17.21
C GLY A 93 -2.30 -7.23 16.78
N GLN A 94 -3.51 -7.55 17.26
CA GLN A 94 -4.27 -8.74 16.87
C GLN A 94 -5.49 -8.34 16.05
N LEU A 95 -5.75 -9.05 14.94
CA LEU A 95 -6.94 -8.84 14.12
C LEU A 95 -8.17 -9.31 14.89
N ILE A 96 -9.12 -8.41 15.13
CA ILE A 96 -10.35 -8.71 15.87
C ILE A 96 -11.51 -9.01 14.92
N LYS A 97 -11.67 -8.19 13.88
CA LYS A 97 -12.76 -8.33 12.90
C LYS A 97 -12.48 -7.54 11.62
N GLU A 98 -13.21 -7.90 10.57
CA GLU A 98 -13.36 -7.08 9.37
C GLU A 98 -14.76 -6.46 9.35
N VAL A 99 -14.86 -5.20 8.93
CA VAL A 99 -16.11 -4.44 8.87
C VAL A 99 -16.11 -3.55 7.63
N ASP A 100 -17.28 -3.16 7.15
CA ASP A 100 -17.42 -2.31 5.96
C ASP A 100 -17.59 -0.83 6.34
N ASP A 101 -17.83 -0.55 7.63
CA ASP A 101 -18.03 0.79 8.22
C ASP A 101 -17.33 0.87 9.57
N ILE A 102 -16.62 1.97 9.83
CA ILE A 102 -15.89 2.23 11.08
C ILE A 102 -16.38 3.48 11.84
N THR A 103 -17.55 4.02 11.49
CA THR A 103 -18.13 5.23 12.09
C THR A 103 -18.22 5.11 13.61
N ASP A 104 -18.61 3.94 14.13
CA ASP A 104 -18.71 3.69 15.57
C ASP A 104 -17.35 3.53 16.28
N LEU A 105 -16.26 3.34 15.52
CA LEU A 105 -14.90 3.13 16.03
C LEU A 105 -14.02 4.36 15.86
N TYR A 106 -14.38 5.28 14.96
CA TYR A 106 -13.61 6.46 14.64
C TYR A 106 -13.91 7.60 15.61
N THR A 107 -13.01 7.83 16.56
CA THR A 107 -13.14 8.88 17.58
C THR A 107 -12.49 10.20 17.14
N GLU A 108 -12.79 11.29 17.84
CA GLU A 108 -12.14 12.60 17.64
C GLU A 108 -10.61 12.58 17.87
N ASP A 109 -10.06 11.54 18.51
CA ASP A 109 -8.62 11.36 18.75
C ASP A 109 -7.90 10.56 17.64
N MET A 110 -8.58 10.20 16.54
CA MET A 110 -7.98 9.39 15.47
C MET A 110 -7.26 10.23 14.41
N VAL A 111 -6.20 9.68 13.84
CA VAL A 111 -5.46 10.24 12.69
C VAL A 111 -5.40 9.20 11.59
N SER A 112 -5.78 9.59 10.37
CA SER A 112 -5.76 8.75 9.18
C SER A 112 -4.55 9.07 8.31
N PHE A 113 -3.91 8.02 7.79
CA PHE A 113 -2.74 8.10 6.92
C PHE A 113 -3.05 7.42 5.59
N LEU A 114 -2.86 8.15 4.49
CA LEU A 114 -2.88 7.60 3.15
C LEU A 114 -1.46 7.22 2.75
N ILE A 115 -1.26 5.95 2.41
CA ILE A 115 0.04 5.41 2.04
C ILE A 115 -0.04 4.91 0.60
N GLY A 116 0.89 5.37 -0.23
CA GLY A 116 1.01 5.01 -1.63
C GLY A 116 1.10 3.50 -1.83
N CYS A 117 0.61 3.07 -2.99
CA CYS A 117 0.63 1.68 -3.42
C CYS A 117 1.54 1.51 -4.64
N SER A 118 1.97 0.27 -4.90
CA SER A 118 2.75 -0.08 -6.09
C SER A 118 2.00 0.06 -7.41
N PHE A 119 0.66 0.18 -7.40
CA PHE A 119 -0.15 0.20 -8.62
C PHE A 119 0.30 1.29 -9.62
N THR A 120 0.68 2.47 -9.14
CA THR A 120 1.11 3.58 -10.00
C THR A 120 2.36 3.22 -10.81
N PHE A 121 3.38 2.58 -10.21
CA PHE A 121 4.56 2.20 -10.98
C PHE A 121 4.35 0.93 -11.81
N GLU A 122 3.46 0.02 -11.39
CA GLU A 122 3.11 -1.16 -12.19
C GLU A 122 2.47 -0.78 -13.51
N HIS A 123 1.63 0.26 -13.52
CA HIS A 123 1.10 0.82 -14.76
C HIS A 123 2.21 1.28 -15.69
N ALA A 124 3.18 2.05 -15.18
CA ALA A 124 4.33 2.51 -15.95
C ALA A 124 5.21 1.35 -16.47
N LEU A 125 5.35 0.26 -15.70
CA LEU A 125 6.03 -0.95 -16.16
C LEU A 125 5.28 -1.60 -17.33
N LEU A 126 3.97 -1.77 -17.21
CA LEU A 126 3.11 -2.36 -18.25
C LEU A 126 3.11 -1.51 -19.53
N GLU A 127 2.99 -0.19 -19.42
CA GLU A 127 3.08 0.74 -20.56
C GLU A 127 4.43 0.64 -21.28
N ALA A 128 5.51 0.40 -20.53
CA ALA A 128 6.85 0.19 -21.08
C ALA A 128 7.08 -1.24 -21.61
N GLY A 129 6.06 -2.10 -21.59
CA GLY A 129 6.12 -3.49 -22.04
C GLY A 129 6.91 -4.42 -21.11
N LEU A 130 7.05 -4.06 -19.84
CA LEU A 130 7.70 -4.89 -18.82
C LEU A 130 6.68 -5.81 -18.13
N PRO A 131 7.05 -7.07 -17.85
CA PRO A 131 6.12 -8.03 -17.28
C PRO A 131 5.82 -7.71 -15.82
N VAL A 132 4.56 -7.92 -15.44
CA VAL A 132 4.11 -7.88 -14.04
C VAL A 132 3.43 -9.21 -13.74
N ARG A 133 4.23 -10.21 -13.33
CA ARG A 133 3.84 -11.63 -13.30
C ARG A 133 2.54 -11.92 -12.54
N HIS A 134 2.34 -11.33 -11.36
CA HIS A 134 1.12 -11.57 -10.57
C HIS A 134 -0.15 -11.01 -11.25
N ILE A 135 -0.04 -9.93 -12.05
CA ILE A 135 -1.16 -9.43 -12.87
C ILE A 135 -1.46 -10.43 -14.00
N GLU A 136 -0.42 -10.97 -14.65
CA GLU A 136 -0.58 -12.01 -15.68
C GLU A 136 -1.19 -13.30 -15.13
N GLU A 137 -0.90 -13.63 -13.87
CA GLU A 137 -1.41 -14.82 -13.16
C GLU A 137 -2.72 -14.56 -12.40
N GLY A 138 -3.20 -13.31 -12.33
CA GLY A 138 -4.51 -12.95 -11.78
C GLY A 138 -4.61 -12.95 -10.26
N HIS A 139 -3.51 -12.68 -9.55
CA HIS A 139 -3.47 -12.72 -8.09
C HIS A 139 -2.58 -11.63 -7.46
N ASN A 140 -2.48 -11.63 -6.13
CA ASN A 140 -1.72 -10.62 -5.40
C ASN A 140 -0.21 -10.82 -5.54
N VAL A 141 0.54 -9.71 -5.54
CA VAL A 141 2.00 -9.72 -5.59
C VAL A 141 2.60 -10.43 -4.36
N PRO A 142 3.66 -11.26 -4.53
CA PRO A 142 4.36 -11.85 -3.40
C PRO A 142 5.17 -10.80 -2.65
N MET A 143 5.06 -10.82 -1.33
CA MET A 143 5.72 -9.89 -0.43
C MET A 143 6.46 -10.64 0.67
N TYR A 144 7.64 -10.14 1.04
CA TYR A 144 8.56 -10.80 1.97
C TYR A 144 9.06 -9.81 3.02
N ARG A 145 9.04 -10.23 4.28
CA ARG A 145 9.71 -9.54 5.38
C ARG A 145 11.20 -9.84 5.30
N THR A 146 11.99 -8.79 5.18
CA THR A 146 13.45 -8.92 5.02
C THR A 146 14.15 -9.00 6.39
N ASN A 147 15.47 -9.20 6.35
CA ASN A 147 16.39 -8.98 7.46
C ASN A 147 16.88 -7.51 7.57
N ILE A 148 16.42 -6.61 6.69
CA ILE A 148 16.86 -5.21 6.66
C ILE A 148 16.00 -4.40 7.67
N PRO A 149 16.61 -3.79 8.69
CA PRO A 149 15.88 -2.98 9.65
C PRO A 149 15.39 -1.67 9.02
N ALA A 150 14.15 -1.29 9.33
CA ALA A 150 13.65 0.05 9.07
C ALA A 150 14.26 1.05 10.05
N GLU A 151 14.36 2.32 9.65
CA GLU A 151 14.72 3.40 10.56
C GLU A 151 13.60 3.63 11.58
N SER A 152 13.82 3.18 12.82
CA SER A 152 12.80 3.25 13.87
C SER A 152 12.37 4.68 14.23
N SER A 153 11.17 4.82 14.77
CA SER A 153 10.64 6.07 15.35
C SER A 153 9.66 5.76 16.46
N GLY A 154 10.01 6.12 17.70
CA GLY A 154 9.16 5.89 18.88
C GLY A 154 8.74 4.43 19.03
N TYR A 155 7.43 4.18 18.98
CA TYR A 155 6.84 2.84 19.06
C TYR A 155 7.14 1.94 17.84
N PHE A 156 7.47 2.53 16.70
CA PHE A 156 7.57 1.85 15.42
C PHE A 156 9.02 1.40 15.17
N LYS A 157 9.22 0.08 15.21
CA LYS A 157 10.48 -0.60 14.91
C LYS A 157 10.20 -1.96 14.26
N GLY A 158 11.04 -2.37 13.32
CA GLY A 158 10.91 -3.66 12.64
C GLY A 158 11.74 -3.71 11.37
N ASN A 159 11.58 -4.77 10.61
CA ASN A 159 12.25 -4.92 9.32
C ASN A 159 11.35 -4.46 8.19
N ILE A 160 11.95 -3.98 7.11
CA ILE A 160 11.20 -3.59 5.91
C ILE A 160 10.62 -4.82 5.22
N THR A 161 9.47 -4.63 4.59
CA THR A 161 8.82 -5.60 3.71
C THR A 161 9.06 -5.18 2.26
N VAL A 162 9.35 -6.15 1.40
CA VAL A 162 9.55 -5.94 -0.04
C VAL A 162 8.51 -6.70 -0.84
N SER A 163 8.14 -6.18 -2.02
CA SER A 163 7.37 -6.90 -3.03
C SER A 163 8.30 -7.38 -4.14
N MET A 164 8.04 -8.57 -4.70
CA MET A 164 8.92 -9.19 -5.70
C MET A 164 8.22 -9.32 -7.05
N ARG A 165 8.94 -8.98 -8.14
CA ARG A 165 8.52 -9.25 -9.52
C ARG A 165 9.69 -9.92 -10.26
N PRO A 166 9.47 -11.06 -10.94
CA PRO A 166 10.52 -11.71 -11.72
C PRO A 166 10.75 -10.96 -13.03
N MET A 167 12.01 -10.69 -13.35
CA MET A 167 12.42 -9.98 -14.56
C MET A 167 13.73 -10.54 -15.10
N THR A 168 13.94 -10.51 -16.41
CA THR A 168 15.30 -10.63 -16.97
C THR A 168 16.16 -9.44 -16.57
N MET A 169 17.49 -9.56 -16.62
CA MET A 169 18.40 -8.45 -16.28
C MET A 169 18.13 -7.19 -17.11
N THR A 170 17.88 -7.33 -18.42
CA THR A 170 17.53 -6.19 -19.28
C THR A 170 16.24 -5.50 -18.85
N GLN A 171 15.22 -6.28 -18.47
CA GLN A 171 13.97 -5.74 -17.94
C GLN A 171 14.17 -5.08 -16.58
N ALA A 172 14.98 -5.65 -15.69
CA ALA A 172 15.28 -5.09 -14.37
C ALA A 172 15.98 -3.73 -14.46
N ILE A 173 16.93 -3.57 -15.40
CA ILE A 173 17.60 -2.29 -15.67
C ILE A 173 16.57 -1.25 -16.14
N LYS A 174 15.73 -1.61 -17.12
CA LYS A 174 14.67 -0.71 -17.63
C LYS A 174 13.65 -0.36 -16.54
N ALA A 175 13.25 -1.34 -15.73
CA ALA A 175 12.35 -1.13 -14.59
C ALA A 175 12.98 -0.16 -13.58
N THR A 176 14.29 -0.28 -13.32
CA THR A 176 15.02 0.63 -12.43
C THR A 176 15.02 2.06 -12.96
N GLU A 177 15.25 2.24 -14.26
CA GLU A 177 15.21 3.56 -14.92
C GLU A 177 13.81 4.19 -14.80
N ILE A 178 12.77 3.45 -15.19
CA ILE A 178 11.37 3.93 -15.11
C ILE A 178 11.02 4.29 -13.66
N THR A 179 11.26 3.37 -12.72
CA THR A 179 10.90 3.56 -11.31
C THR A 179 11.73 4.63 -10.60
N SER A 180 12.86 5.06 -11.17
CA SER A 180 13.66 6.15 -10.61
C SER A 180 12.97 7.52 -10.62
N HIS A 181 12.00 7.70 -11.53
CA HIS A 181 11.18 8.91 -11.62
C HIS A 181 10.09 8.97 -10.54
N PHE A 182 9.76 7.83 -9.91
CA PHE A 182 8.70 7.69 -8.92
C PHE A 182 9.23 7.79 -7.49
N LYS A 183 9.94 8.89 -7.17
CA LYS A 183 10.59 9.08 -5.86
C LYS A 183 9.63 8.98 -4.68
N ASN A 184 8.36 9.34 -4.90
CA ASN A 184 7.33 9.42 -3.87
C ASN A 184 6.47 8.15 -3.75
N VAL A 185 6.63 7.15 -4.64
CA VAL A 185 5.86 5.88 -4.63
C VAL A 185 6.77 4.67 -4.84
N HIS A 186 7.57 4.36 -3.82
CA HIS A 186 8.55 3.26 -3.71
C HIS A 186 9.91 3.46 -4.41
N GLY A 187 9.94 4.14 -5.56
CA GLY A 187 11.18 4.46 -6.28
C GLY A 187 11.91 3.22 -6.84
N THR A 188 13.23 3.31 -6.95
CA THR A 188 14.06 2.23 -7.50
C THR A 188 14.01 0.94 -6.67
N PRO A 189 14.29 -0.24 -7.28
CA PRO A 189 14.43 -1.48 -6.53
C PRO A 189 15.36 -1.34 -5.31
N ILE A 190 15.00 -2.04 -4.24
CA ILE A 190 15.84 -2.20 -3.04
C ILE A 190 16.90 -3.27 -3.29
N HIS A 191 16.57 -4.31 -4.06
CA HIS A 191 17.47 -5.42 -4.35
C HIS A 191 17.14 -6.07 -5.70
N ILE A 192 18.16 -6.62 -6.35
CA ILE A 192 18.06 -7.37 -7.61
C ILE A 192 18.90 -8.64 -7.46
N GLY A 193 18.30 -9.81 -7.63
CA GLY A 193 19.00 -11.09 -7.55
C GLY A 193 18.74 -11.84 -6.25
N THR A 194 19.81 -12.29 -5.59
CA THR A 194 19.83 -13.31 -4.52
C THR A 194 18.87 -13.02 -3.34
N PRO A 195 17.72 -13.72 -3.22
CA PRO A 195 16.76 -13.49 -2.13
C PRO A 195 17.34 -13.67 -0.71
N GLU A 196 18.33 -14.56 -0.57
CA GLU A 196 18.97 -14.88 0.70
C GLU A 196 19.73 -13.69 1.31
N GLU A 197 20.20 -12.74 0.49
CA GLU A 197 20.81 -11.50 0.97
C GLU A 197 19.80 -10.64 1.76
N LEU A 198 18.52 -10.74 1.40
CA LEU A 198 17.41 -10.13 2.13
C LEU A 198 16.87 -11.00 3.27
N GLY A 199 17.48 -12.16 3.52
CA GLY A 199 17.01 -13.13 4.51
C GLY A 199 15.80 -13.96 4.04
N ILE A 200 15.47 -13.93 2.75
CA ILE A 200 14.38 -14.73 2.17
C ILE A 200 14.95 -16.11 1.85
N THR A 201 14.52 -17.12 2.62
CA THR A 201 15.08 -18.50 2.51
C THR A 201 14.29 -19.40 1.56
N ASP A 202 13.05 -19.04 1.26
CA ASP A 202 12.17 -19.78 0.35
C ASP A 202 11.31 -18.77 -0.41
N ILE A 203 11.66 -18.56 -1.69
CA ILE A 203 10.97 -17.59 -2.56
C ILE A 203 9.57 -18.06 -2.96
N ASP A 204 9.23 -19.33 -2.77
CA ASP A 204 7.89 -19.86 -3.08
C ASP A 204 6.94 -19.75 -1.87
N LYS A 205 7.42 -19.20 -0.74
CA LYS A 205 6.63 -18.98 0.48
C LYS A 205 6.66 -17.50 0.89
N PRO A 206 5.90 -16.64 0.21
CA PRO A 206 5.81 -15.24 0.62
C PRO A 206 5.15 -15.10 2.00
N ASP A 207 5.57 -14.09 2.76
CA ASP A 207 4.93 -13.72 4.02
C ASP A 207 3.52 -13.16 3.79
N TYR A 208 3.31 -12.49 2.64
CA TYR A 208 1.99 -11.99 2.21
C TYR A 208 1.81 -12.12 0.69
N GLY A 209 0.56 -12.28 0.26
CA GLY A 209 0.24 -12.49 -1.15
C GLY A 209 0.50 -13.93 -1.60
N GLU A 210 0.74 -14.11 -2.88
CA GLU A 210 0.83 -15.43 -3.52
C GLU A 210 2.13 -15.54 -4.32
N ALA A 211 2.77 -16.71 -4.28
CA ALA A 211 3.99 -16.97 -5.04
C ALA A 211 3.73 -16.86 -6.54
N VAL A 212 4.77 -16.48 -7.31
CA VAL A 212 4.68 -16.26 -8.75
C VAL A 212 5.63 -17.16 -9.51
N THR A 213 5.31 -17.49 -10.75
CA THR A 213 6.22 -18.26 -11.60
C THR A 213 7.45 -17.43 -11.99
N ILE A 214 8.64 -17.90 -11.62
CA ILE A 214 9.93 -17.36 -12.09
C ILE A 214 10.42 -18.20 -13.28
N LYS A 215 10.44 -17.64 -14.48
CA LYS A 215 10.83 -18.35 -15.72
C LYS A 215 12.35 -18.47 -15.84
N PRO A 216 12.87 -19.38 -16.68
CA PRO A 216 14.29 -19.43 -16.99
C PRO A 216 14.82 -18.07 -17.46
N ASN A 217 15.98 -17.66 -16.92
CA ASN A 217 16.64 -16.36 -17.13
C ASN A 217 15.98 -15.15 -16.46
N GLU A 218 14.87 -15.33 -15.74
CA GLU A 218 14.35 -14.31 -14.84
C GLU A 218 15.07 -14.38 -13.48
N MET A 219 15.19 -13.22 -12.85
CA MET A 219 15.65 -13.09 -11.47
C MET A 219 14.64 -12.25 -10.68
N PRO A 220 14.53 -12.49 -9.37
CA PRO A 220 13.63 -11.70 -8.55
C PRO A 220 14.18 -10.29 -8.37
N VAL A 221 13.29 -9.31 -8.55
CA VAL A 221 13.56 -7.89 -8.34
C VAL A 221 12.63 -7.39 -7.24
N PHE A 222 13.19 -6.71 -6.24
CA PHE A 222 12.50 -6.37 -5.01
C PHE A 222 12.34 -4.85 -4.85
N TRP A 223 11.12 -4.41 -4.58
CA TRP A 223 10.79 -3.01 -4.26
C TRP A 223 10.31 -2.90 -2.82
N GLY A 224 10.45 -1.72 -2.22
CA GLY A 224 9.79 -1.42 -0.96
C GLY A 224 8.28 -1.62 -1.08
N CYS A 225 7.64 -2.05 0.00
CA CYS A 225 6.22 -2.35 0.01
C CYS A 225 5.50 -1.60 1.12
N GLY A 226 4.34 -1.02 0.79
CA GLY A 226 3.43 -0.32 1.71
C GLY A 226 2.80 -1.21 2.79
N VAL A 227 3.14 -2.49 2.83
CA VAL A 227 2.87 -3.40 3.97
C VAL A 227 3.84 -3.15 5.13
N THR A 228 5.04 -2.59 4.89
CA THR A 228 6.00 -2.23 5.96
C THR A 228 5.37 -1.37 7.08
N PRO A 229 4.68 -0.26 6.78
CA PRO A 229 4.06 0.54 7.84
C PRO A 229 2.96 -0.23 8.58
N GLN A 230 2.21 -1.11 7.91
CA GLN A 230 1.19 -1.93 8.56
C GLN A 230 1.82 -2.98 9.50
N SER A 231 2.85 -3.70 9.05
CA SER A 231 3.50 -4.72 9.87
C SER A 231 4.19 -4.13 11.09
N VAL A 232 4.89 -3.00 10.91
CA VAL A 232 5.53 -2.30 12.03
C VAL A 232 4.51 -1.67 12.98
N ALA A 233 3.37 -1.19 12.47
CA ALA A 233 2.29 -0.68 13.32
C ALA A 233 1.60 -1.79 14.13
N LEU A 234 1.46 -3.00 13.58
CA LEU A 234 0.99 -4.17 14.34
C LEU A 234 1.97 -4.53 15.46
N ASP A 235 3.28 -4.50 15.18
CA ASP A 235 4.32 -4.80 16.16
C ASP A 235 4.40 -3.75 17.29
N ALA A 236 3.98 -2.52 17.02
CA ALA A 236 3.83 -1.47 18.03
C ALA A 236 2.68 -1.72 19.02
N LYS A 237 1.75 -2.64 18.67
CA LYS A 237 0.60 -3.07 19.48
C LYS A 237 -0.23 -1.91 20.06
N PRO A 238 -0.70 -0.97 19.22
CA PRO A 238 -1.59 0.10 19.68
C PRO A 238 -2.88 -0.50 20.25
N GLU A 239 -3.55 0.22 21.16
CA GLU A 239 -4.86 -0.19 21.69
C GLU A 239 -5.90 -0.39 20.60
N LEU A 240 -5.82 0.43 19.55
CA LEU A 240 -6.67 0.34 18.38
C LEU A 240 -5.87 0.77 17.16
N MET A 241 -5.94 -0.02 16.11
CA MET A 241 -5.49 0.35 14.78
C MET A 241 -6.53 -0.13 13.77
N ILE A 242 -6.84 0.73 12.81
CA ILE A 242 -7.75 0.40 11.73
C ILE A 242 -6.97 0.51 10.42
N THR A 243 -7.10 -0.47 9.55
CA THR A 243 -6.56 -0.40 8.20
C THR A 243 -7.63 -0.75 7.20
N HIS A 244 -7.40 -0.45 5.93
CA HIS A 244 -8.13 -1.14 4.88
C HIS A 244 -7.82 -2.66 4.87
N SER A 245 -8.73 -3.46 4.32
CA SER A 245 -8.46 -4.86 3.99
C SER A 245 -7.66 -4.94 2.69
N PRO A 246 -6.74 -5.90 2.54
CA PRO A 246 -5.99 -6.09 1.29
C PRO A 246 -6.91 -6.11 0.06
N GLY A 247 -6.56 -5.35 -0.97
CA GLY A 247 -7.35 -5.22 -2.20
C GLY A 247 -8.55 -4.27 -2.12
N HIS A 248 -8.90 -3.72 -0.95
CA HIS A 248 -10.03 -2.81 -0.74
C HIS A 248 -9.51 -1.43 -0.39
N MET A 249 -8.92 -0.70 -1.33
CA MET A 249 -8.18 0.52 -1.03
C MET A 249 -9.05 1.78 -1.03
N PHE A 250 -8.53 2.90 -0.52
CA PHE A 250 -9.18 4.20 -0.65
C PHE A 250 -8.91 4.79 -2.03
N ILE A 251 -9.97 5.13 -2.78
CA ILE A 251 -9.84 5.73 -4.12
C ILE A 251 -9.79 7.25 -3.96
N THR A 252 -8.66 7.87 -4.32
CA THR A 252 -8.43 9.31 -4.15
C THR A 252 -8.92 10.12 -5.35
N ASP A 253 -9.03 11.43 -5.20
CA ASP A 253 -9.33 12.36 -6.30
C ASP A 253 -8.10 12.76 -7.12
N ILE A 254 -6.91 12.29 -6.75
CA ILE A 254 -5.64 12.65 -7.38
C ILE A 254 -5.30 11.67 -8.49
N LYS A 255 -4.88 12.20 -9.65
CA LYS A 255 -4.44 11.37 -10.78
C LYS A 255 -3.02 10.86 -10.60
N ASP A 256 -2.74 9.67 -11.14
CA ASP A 256 -1.39 9.10 -11.17
C ASP A 256 -0.36 10.05 -11.82
N SER A 257 -0.80 10.84 -12.82
CA SER A 257 0.05 11.84 -13.49
C SER A 257 0.53 12.96 -12.57
N GLU A 258 -0.19 13.25 -11.49
CA GLU A 258 0.10 14.37 -10.58
C GLU A 258 1.13 14.00 -9.50
N LEU A 259 1.48 12.71 -9.35
CA LEU A 259 2.55 12.26 -8.43
C LEU A 259 3.96 12.46 -8.97
N ASN A 260 4.08 12.78 -10.27
CA ASN A 260 5.35 12.79 -11.01
C ASN A 260 5.96 14.20 -11.16
N ASP A 261 5.26 15.24 -10.69
CA ASP A 261 5.72 16.63 -10.67
C ASP A 261 6.12 17.09 -9.25
#